data_AF-A0AAD5H9Y0-F1
#
_entry.id   AF-A0AAD5H9Y0-F1
#
_cell.length_a   1.000
_cell.length_b   1.000
_cell.length_c   1.000
_cell.angle_alpha   90.00
_cell.angle_beta   90.00
_cell.angle_gamma   90.00
#
_symmetry.space_group_name_H-M   'P 1'
#
loop_
_entity.id
_entity.type
_entity.pdbx_description
1 polymer ?
#
loop_
_entity_poly.entity_id
_entity_poly.type
_entity_poly.pdbx_seq_one_letter_code
_entity_poly.pdbx_strand_id
1 'polypeptide(L)'
;MEAEAEKRKQRLQALRKRKLQSEANDQTNGEKPELSFRNYTPTDEELQKNTSIATPDDIQNTVEQETRNITKEALEEAERMHKEEIDLFSLAPKRANWDLKRDVEKKLESLDKRTQRAIAEIIRERLKSDTKTGTGIADAVADAEAAQKMDEADEDED
;
A
#
# COMPACT_ATOMS: atom_id res chain seq x y z
N MET A 1 -41.62 -0.69 -11.47
CA MET A 1 -42.15 0.40 -12.32
C MET A 1 -42.26 1.71 -11.53
N GLU A 2 -42.83 1.68 -10.33
CA GLU A 2 -43.02 2.85 -9.46
C GLU A 2 -41.70 3.50 -8.97
N ALA A 3 -40.74 2.69 -8.54
CA ALA A 3 -39.41 3.16 -8.09
C ALA A 3 -38.59 3.90 -9.17
N GLU A 4 -38.82 3.60 -10.45
CA GLU A 4 -38.12 4.25 -11.56
C GLU A 4 -38.73 5.61 -11.91
N ALA A 5 -40.06 5.72 -11.77
CA ALA A 5 -40.79 6.98 -11.90
C ALA A 5 -40.38 7.99 -10.82
N GLU A 6 -40.17 7.52 -9.58
CA GLU A 6 -39.71 8.35 -8.47
C GLU A 6 -38.29 8.89 -8.70
N LYS A 7 -37.36 8.06 -9.17
CA LYS A 7 -35.99 8.49 -9.53
C LYS A 7 -36.00 9.55 -10.63
N ARG A 8 -36.84 9.39 -11.65
CA ARG A 8 -37.00 10.39 -12.73
C ARG A 8 -37.57 11.70 -12.18
N LYS A 9 -38.57 11.64 -11.30
CA LYS A 9 -39.18 12.81 -10.66
C LYS A 9 -38.14 13.57 -9.81
N GLN A 10 -37.35 12.87 -9.01
CA GLN A 10 -36.27 13.46 -8.21
C GLN A 10 -35.21 14.13 -9.09
N ARG A 11 -34.76 13.47 -10.17
CA ARG A 11 -33.79 14.03 -11.13
C ARG A 11 -34.33 15.30 -11.82
N LEU A 12 -35.60 15.29 -12.24
CA LEU A 12 -36.24 16.45 -12.85
C LEU A 12 -36.42 17.61 -11.86
N GLN A 13 -36.74 17.31 -10.60
CA GLN A 13 -36.80 18.31 -9.54
C GLN A 13 -35.41 18.93 -9.26
N ALA A 14 -34.35 18.11 -9.20
CA ALA A 14 -32.98 18.61 -9.03
C ALA A 14 -32.56 19.52 -10.20
N LEU A 15 -32.89 19.15 -11.44
CA LEU A 15 -32.63 19.99 -12.61
C LEU A 15 -33.38 21.33 -12.58
N ARG A 16 -34.65 21.32 -12.15
CA ARG A 16 -35.43 22.56 -11.96
C ARG A 16 -34.84 23.44 -10.86
N LYS A 17 -34.46 22.87 -9.72
CA LYS A 17 -33.82 23.61 -8.62
C LYS A 17 -32.51 24.26 -9.06
N ARG A 18 -31.66 23.53 -9.79
CA ARG A 18 -30.39 24.08 -10.32
C ARG A 18 -30.63 25.22 -11.31
N LYS A 19 -31.65 25.12 -12.17
CA LYS A 19 -31.99 26.18 -13.14
C LYS A 19 -32.54 27.44 -12.46
N LEU A 20 -33.43 27.27 -11.47
CA LEU A 20 -33.90 28.39 -10.65
C LEU A 20 -32.76 29.03 -9.87
N GLN A 21 -31.82 28.24 -9.34
CA GLN A 21 -30.67 28.77 -8.63
C GLN A 21 -29.74 29.54 -9.57
N SER A 22 -29.50 29.06 -10.80
CA SER A 22 -28.71 29.82 -11.78
C SER A 22 -29.41 31.10 -12.25
N GLU A 23 -30.72 31.05 -12.49
CA GLU A 23 -31.50 32.23 -12.90
C GLU A 23 -31.65 33.25 -11.77
N ALA A 24 -31.76 32.81 -10.51
CA ALA A 24 -31.75 33.70 -9.36
C ALA A 24 -30.38 34.35 -9.16
N ASN A 25 -29.28 33.59 -9.32
CA ASN A 25 -27.93 34.13 -9.15
C ASN A 25 -27.55 35.14 -10.26
N ASP A 26 -28.17 35.05 -11.43
CA ASP A 26 -27.96 35.99 -12.56
C ASP A 26 -28.78 37.28 -12.39
N GLN A 27 -29.89 37.24 -11.63
CA GLN A 27 -30.72 38.42 -11.34
C GLN A 27 -30.39 39.12 -10.02
N THR A 28 -29.77 38.43 -9.06
CA THR A 28 -29.33 39.03 -7.79
C THR A 28 -27.91 39.59 -7.84
N ASN A 29 -27.10 39.23 -8.85
CA ASN A 29 -25.76 39.80 -9.07
C ASN A 29 -25.78 40.88 -10.15
N GLY A 30 -26.59 41.93 -9.96
CA GLY A 30 -26.38 43.20 -10.66
C GLY A 30 -25.08 43.90 -10.22
N GLU A 31 -24.49 43.45 -9.12
CA GLU A 31 -23.14 43.80 -8.69
C GLU A 31 -22.14 42.87 -9.38
N LYS A 32 -21.35 43.46 -10.29
CA LYS A 32 -20.18 42.79 -10.88
C LYS A 32 -19.29 42.32 -9.72
N PRO A 33 -18.72 41.10 -9.75
CA PRO A 33 -17.86 40.61 -8.68
C PRO A 33 -16.72 41.60 -8.44
N GLU A 34 -16.49 41.97 -7.18
CA GLU A 34 -15.41 42.87 -6.80
C GLU A 34 -14.07 42.19 -7.13
N LEU A 35 -13.33 42.78 -8.06
CA LEU A 35 -12.08 42.23 -8.58
C LEU A 35 -10.91 42.85 -7.82
N SER A 36 -10.18 42.07 -7.03
CA SER A 36 -8.98 42.55 -6.36
C SER A 36 -7.71 42.27 -7.18
N PHE A 37 -6.97 43.32 -7.50
CA PHE A 37 -5.71 43.23 -8.23
C PHE A 37 -4.52 43.53 -7.32
N ARG A 38 -3.39 42.85 -7.52
CA ARG A 38 -2.19 43.02 -6.69
C ARG A 38 -1.18 44.01 -7.27
N ASN A 39 -0.90 43.88 -8.58
CA ASN A 39 0.18 44.61 -9.25
C ASN A 39 -0.30 45.54 -10.38
N TYR A 40 -1.61 45.73 -10.53
CA TYR A 40 -2.17 46.42 -11.68
C TYR A 40 -3.42 47.23 -11.32
N THR A 41 -3.51 48.42 -11.88
CA THR A 41 -4.73 49.24 -11.87
C THR A 41 -5.26 49.33 -13.29
N PRO A 42 -6.50 48.87 -13.56
CA PRO A 42 -7.08 48.96 -14.89
C PRO A 42 -7.18 50.40 -15.39
N THR A 43 -6.97 50.62 -16.68
CA THR A 43 -7.09 51.95 -17.30
C THR A 43 -8.55 52.36 -17.56
N ASP A 44 -9.47 51.40 -17.60
CA ASP A 44 -10.89 51.63 -17.90
C ASP A 44 -11.66 52.11 -16.66
N GLU A 45 -12.39 53.22 -16.77
CA GLU A 45 -13.08 53.90 -15.67
C GLU A 45 -14.22 53.07 -15.07
N GLU A 46 -14.90 52.26 -15.88
CA GLU A 46 -15.96 51.37 -15.38
C GLU A 46 -15.40 50.21 -14.55
N LEU A 47 -14.21 49.76 -14.91
CA LEU A 47 -13.53 48.65 -14.25
C LEU A 47 -12.87 49.13 -12.95
N GLN A 48 -12.25 50.30 -12.95
CA GLN A 48 -11.68 50.94 -11.75
C GLN A 48 -12.68 51.05 -10.59
N LYS A 49 -13.94 51.37 -10.88
CA LYS A 49 -15.01 51.51 -9.86
C LYS A 49 -15.34 50.20 -9.15
N ASN A 50 -15.06 49.05 -9.77
CA ASN A 50 -15.37 47.72 -9.25
C ASN A 50 -14.09 46.94 -8.88
N THR A 51 -12.95 47.63 -8.77
CA THR A 51 -11.66 46.99 -8.48
C THR A 51 -10.96 47.62 -7.29
N SER A 52 -10.56 46.79 -6.34
CA SER A 52 -9.75 47.17 -5.20
C SER A 52 -8.30 46.67 -5.36
N ILE A 53 -7.32 47.42 -4.85
CA ILE A 53 -5.92 46.99 -4.85
C ILE A 53 -5.69 46.24 -3.54
N ALA A 54 -5.40 44.94 -3.64
CA ALA A 54 -5.17 44.11 -2.47
C ALA A 54 -3.84 44.48 -1.79
N THR A 55 -3.88 44.75 -0.49
CA THR A 55 -2.69 45.00 0.31
C THR A 55 -2.04 43.68 0.76
N PRO A 56 -0.74 43.67 1.13
CA PRO A 56 -0.08 42.48 1.67
C PRO A 56 -0.81 41.80 2.84
N ASP A 57 -1.54 42.57 3.66
CA ASP A 57 -2.30 42.05 4.80
C ASP A 57 -3.61 41.33 4.39
N ASP A 58 -4.18 41.67 3.23
CA ASP A 58 -5.36 41.00 2.68
C ASP A 58 -5.01 39.60 2.12
N ILE A 59 -3.72 39.31 1.97
CA ILE A 59 -3.20 38.09 1.36
C ILE A 59 -2.91 37.06 2.46
N GLN A 60 -3.96 36.33 2.84
CA GLN A 60 -3.85 35.27 3.84
C GLN A 60 -3.22 34.00 3.25
N ASN A 61 -3.64 33.58 2.05
CA ASN A 61 -3.15 32.35 1.44
C ASN A 61 -1.84 32.59 0.67
N THR A 62 -0.71 32.44 1.36
CA THR A 62 0.64 32.51 0.80
C THR A 62 1.29 31.13 0.83
N VAL A 63 2.18 30.85 -0.12
CA VAL A 63 2.91 29.57 -0.19
C VAL A 63 3.77 29.40 1.06
N GLU A 64 4.28 30.49 1.61
CA GLU A 64 5.05 30.56 2.84
C GLU A 64 4.21 30.10 4.05
N GLN A 65 2.94 30.47 4.12
CA GLN A 65 2.04 29.99 5.18
C GLN A 65 1.70 28.51 5.02
N GLU A 66 1.43 28.05 3.79
CA GLU A 66 1.14 26.64 3.50
C GLU A 66 2.32 25.72 3.81
N THR A 67 3.54 26.18 3.52
CA THR A 67 4.77 25.38 3.70
C THR A 67 5.39 25.49 5.09
N ARG A 68 4.93 26.44 5.92
CA ARG A 68 5.47 26.69 7.27
C ARG A 68 5.49 25.44 8.15
N ASN A 69 4.46 24.62 8.06
CA ASN A 69 4.30 23.44 8.93
C ASN A 69 5.01 22.20 8.41
N ILE A 70 5.26 22.11 7.09
CA ILE A 70 5.89 20.92 6.47
C ILE A 70 7.25 20.63 7.09
N THR A 71 8.04 21.66 7.35
CA THR A 71 9.37 21.52 7.97
C THR A 71 9.29 20.97 9.38
N LYS A 72 8.28 21.41 10.15
CA LYS A 72 8.03 20.96 11.51
C LYS A 72 7.51 19.52 11.53
N GLU A 73 6.57 19.19 10.66
CA GLU A 73 6.02 17.83 10.51
C GLU A 73 7.11 16.83 10.10
N ALA A 74 7.98 17.19 9.16
CA ALA A 74 9.08 16.33 8.74
C ALA A 74 10.09 16.07 9.88
N LEU A 75 10.34 17.07 10.72
CA LEU A 75 11.21 16.94 11.88
C LEU A 75 10.58 16.04 12.96
N GLU A 76 9.30 16.26 13.26
CA GLU A 76 8.54 15.45 14.22
C GLU A 76 8.42 13.98 13.78
N GLU A 77 8.22 13.74 12.49
CA GLU A 77 8.21 12.39 11.91
C GLU A 77 9.58 11.71 12.04
N ALA A 78 10.66 12.41 11.72
CA ALA A 78 12.02 11.90 11.88
C ALA A 78 12.35 11.62 13.36
N GLU A 79 11.94 12.48 14.28
CA GLU A 79 12.08 12.26 15.73
C GLU A 79 11.27 11.05 16.19
N ARG A 80 10.07 10.84 15.65
CA ARG A 80 9.23 9.67 15.97
C ARG A 80 9.89 8.37 15.50
N MET A 81 10.42 8.35 14.29
CA MET A 81 11.19 7.22 13.74
C MET A 81 12.48 6.95 14.53
N HIS A 82 13.09 8.00 15.10
CA HIS A 82 14.27 7.86 15.96
C HIS A 82 13.92 7.38 17.38
N LYS A 83 12.73 7.73 17.87
CA LYS A 83 12.22 7.35 19.19
C LYS A 83 11.65 5.94 19.22
N GLU A 84 11.16 5.43 18.09
CA GLU A 84 10.98 3.99 17.91
C GLU A 84 12.34 3.31 18.13
N GLU A 85 12.38 2.41 19.11
CA GLU A 85 13.60 1.78 19.58
C GLU A 85 14.33 1.14 18.40
N ILE A 86 15.47 1.71 18.04
CA ILE A 86 16.36 1.15 17.03
C ILE A 86 16.76 -0.24 17.54
N ASP A 87 16.32 -1.28 16.85
CA ASP A 87 16.71 -2.65 17.15
C ASP A 87 18.25 -2.77 17.04
N LEU A 88 18.93 -2.92 18.19
CA LEU A 88 20.39 -3.02 18.29
C LEU A 88 20.94 -4.17 17.43
N PHE A 89 20.14 -5.20 17.13
CA PHE A 89 20.54 -6.29 16.25
C PHE A 89 20.58 -5.90 14.76
N SER A 90 19.81 -4.89 14.37
CA SER A 90 19.84 -4.34 13.00
C SER A 90 21.05 -3.43 12.76
N LEU A 91 21.55 -2.79 13.82
CA LEU A 91 22.69 -1.86 13.78
C LEU A 91 24.06 -2.58 13.82
N ALA A 92 24.08 -3.85 14.20
CA ALA A 92 25.28 -4.67 14.21
C ALA A 92 25.81 -4.88 12.77
N PRO A 93 27.15 -4.91 12.57
CA PRO A 93 27.74 -5.24 11.28
C PRO A 93 27.25 -6.61 10.80
N LYS A 94 26.46 -6.63 9.72
CA LYS A 94 25.97 -7.87 9.12
C LYS A 94 27.10 -8.57 8.37
N ARG A 95 26.99 -9.90 8.23
CA ARG A 95 27.91 -10.71 7.41
C ARG A 95 27.91 -10.18 5.97
N ALA A 96 29.06 -10.17 5.29
CA ALA A 96 29.20 -9.63 3.93
C ALA A 96 28.21 -10.22 2.91
N ASN A 97 27.81 -11.48 3.12
CA ASN A 97 26.95 -12.30 2.29
C ASN A 97 25.50 -12.39 2.82
N TRP A 98 25.10 -11.51 3.77
CA TRP A 98 23.75 -11.51 4.33
C TRP A 98 22.66 -11.22 3.28
N ASP A 99 22.96 -10.31 2.35
CA ASP A 99 22.06 -9.91 1.26
C ASP A 99 21.89 -11.05 0.26
N LEU A 100 23.02 -11.67 -0.11
CA LEU A 100 23.03 -12.85 -0.97
C LEU A 100 22.23 -14.00 -0.35
N LYS A 101 22.40 -14.24 0.96
CA LYS A 101 21.63 -15.28 1.67
C LYS A 101 20.14 -14.98 1.59
N ARG A 102 19.71 -13.76 1.97
CA ARG A 102 18.29 -13.36 1.96
C ARG A 102 17.65 -13.54 0.58
N ASP A 103 18.34 -13.12 -0.47
CA ASP A 103 17.78 -13.11 -1.82
C ASP A 103 17.79 -14.50 -2.48
N VAL A 104 18.70 -15.38 -2.05
CA VAL A 104 18.83 -16.76 -2.56
C VAL A 104 17.98 -17.75 -1.76
N GLU A 105 17.73 -17.52 -0.46
CA GLU A 105 16.98 -18.40 0.43
C GLU A 105 15.62 -18.82 -0.17
N LYS A 106 14.84 -17.84 -0.66
CA LYS A 106 13.52 -18.10 -1.26
C LYS A 106 13.58 -18.99 -2.51
N LYS A 107 14.65 -18.88 -3.30
CA LYS A 107 14.85 -19.71 -4.50
C LYS A 107 15.28 -21.11 -4.10
N LEU A 108 16.16 -21.23 -3.10
CA LEU A 108 16.60 -22.51 -2.57
C LEU A 108 15.45 -23.27 -1.93
N GLU A 109 14.57 -22.63 -1.16
CA GLU A 109 13.41 -23.29 -0.54
C GLU A 109 12.47 -23.90 -1.58
N SER A 110 12.21 -23.17 -2.68
CA SER A 110 11.39 -23.69 -3.78
C SER A 110 12.05 -24.86 -4.49
N LEU A 111 13.37 -24.81 -4.66
CA LEU A 111 14.15 -25.87 -5.30
C LEU A 111 14.25 -27.10 -4.41
N ASP A 112 14.51 -26.92 -3.12
CA ASP A 112 14.61 -27.99 -2.12
C ASP A 112 13.31 -28.82 -2.05
N LYS A 113 12.15 -28.16 -2.02
CA LYS A 113 10.85 -28.85 -2.11
C LYS A 113 10.68 -29.69 -3.37
N ARG A 114 11.24 -29.25 -4.51
CA ARG A 114 11.20 -30.02 -5.78
C ARG A 114 12.20 -31.16 -5.74
N THR A 115 13.39 -30.93 -5.21
CA THR A 115 14.45 -31.94 -5.04
C THR A 115 13.98 -33.06 -4.12
N GLN A 116 13.39 -32.74 -2.96
CA GLN A 116 12.82 -33.74 -2.06
C GLN A 116 11.71 -34.57 -2.72
N ARG A 117 10.84 -33.94 -3.53
CA ARG A 117 9.82 -34.66 -4.31
C ARG A 117 10.44 -35.60 -5.35
N ALA A 118 11.45 -35.13 -6.08
CA ALA A 118 12.16 -35.94 -7.06
C ALA A 118 12.90 -37.12 -6.40
N ILE A 119 13.55 -36.88 -5.25
CA ILE A 119 14.18 -37.94 -4.45
C ILE A 119 13.13 -38.97 -4.02
N ALA A 120 11.98 -38.52 -3.50
CA ALA A 120 10.90 -39.43 -3.10
C ALA A 120 10.34 -40.23 -4.29
N GLU A 121 10.26 -39.64 -5.49
CA GLU A 121 9.85 -40.33 -6.71
C GLU A 121 10.85 -41.40 -7.14
N ILE A 122 12.15 -41.06 -7.14
CA ILE A 122 13.24 -42.00 -7.45
C ILE A 122 13.24 -43.17 -6.46
N ILE A 123 13.05 -42.90 -5.16
CA ILE A 123 12.97 -43.95 -4.12
C ILE A 123 11.77 -44.88 -4.40
N ARG A 124 10.60 -44.31 -4.73
CA ARG A 124 9.41 -45.12 -5.09
C ARG A 124 9.65 -45.97 -6.34
N GLU A 125 10.32 -45.44 -7.34
CA GLU A 125 10.65 -46.19 -8.56
C GLU A 125 11.62 -47.33 -8.26
N ARG A 126 12.67 -47.08 -7.45
CA ARG A 126 13.61 -48.10 -7.01
C ARG A 126 12.94 -49.21 -6.22
N LEU A 127 12.10 -48.88 -5.24
CA LEU A 127 11.32 -49.89 -4.49
C LEU A 127 10.41 -50.72 -5.41
N LYS A 128 9.80 -50.10 -6.42
CA LYS A 128 8.98 -50.81 -7.42
C LYS A 128 9.80 -51.70 -8.36
N SER A 129 11.00 -51.27 -8.74
CA SER A 129 11.90 -52.12 -9.53
C SER A 129 12.44 -53.27 -8.70
N ASP A 130 12.80 -53.04 -7.44
CA ASP A 130 13.36 -54.03 -6.53
C ASP A 130 12.35 -55.13 -6.17
N THR A 131 11.07 -54.77 -5.95
CA THR A 131 9.99 -55.75 -5.79
C THR A 131 9.76 -56.60 -7.04
N LYS A 132 10.03 -56.05 -8.24
CA LYS A 132 9.93 -56.77 -9.53
C LYS A 132 11.15 -57.65 -9.82
N THR A 133 12.34 -57.25 -9.36
CA THR A 133 13.59 -58.00 -9.51
C THR A 133 13.92 -58.91 -8.34
N GLY A 134 13.08 -58.90 -7.28
CA GLY A 134 13.25 -59.73 -6.08
C GLY A 134 14.44 -59.33 -5.22
N THR A 135 14.84 -58.06 -5.27
CA THR A 135 15.96 -57.52 -4.49
C THR A 135 15.39 -56.98 -3.18
N GLY A 136 15.80 -57.53 -2.03
CA GLY A 136 15.19 -57.30 -0.69
C GLY A 136 15.36 -55.91 -0.07
N ILE A 137 15.48 -54.86 -0.89
CA ILE A 137 15.65 -53.47 -0.46
C ILE A 137 14.37 -52.93 0.21
N ALA A 138 13.19 -53.40 -0.21
CA ALA A 138 11.92 -53.02 0.40
C ALA A 138 11.78 -53.50 1.86
N ASP A 139 12.22 -54.73 2.16
CA ASP A 139 12.23 -55.24 3.54
C ASP A 139 13.24 -54.47 4.40
N ALA A 140 14.44 -54.18 3.88
CA ALA A 140 15.45 -53.43 4.62
C ALA A 140 15.01 -51.99 4.97
N VAL A 141 14.20 -51.36 4.11
CA VAL A 141 13.63 -50.02 4.40
C VAL A 141 12.51 -50.10 5.44
N ALA A 142 11.69 -51.16 5.40
CA ALA A 142 10.66 -51.37 6.42
C ALA A 142 11.27 -51.68 7.80
N ASP A 143 12.34 -52.47 7.85
CA ASP A 143 13.09 -52.75 9.08
C ASP A 143 13.79 -51.50 9.63
N ALA A 144 14.34 -50.65 8.76
CA ALA A 144 14.94 -49.37 9.15
C ALA A 144 13.90 -48.35 9.66
N GLU A 145 12.72 -48.28 9.05
CA GLU A 145 11.62 -47.41 9.51
C GLU A 145 11.07 -47.89 10.86
N ALA A 146 10.98 -49.21 11.08
CA ALA A 146 10.60 -49.78 12.37
C ALA A 146 11.64 -49.48 13.46
N ALA A 147 12.93 -49.58 13.14
CA ALA A 147 14.01 -49.24 14.07
C ALA A 147 14.03 -47.75 14.44
N GLN A 148 13.84 -46.84 13.47
CA GLN A 148 13.78 -45.40 13.75
C GLN A 148 12.58 -45.01 14.62
N LYS A 149 11.41 -45.63 14.42
CA LYS A 149 10.23 -45.40 15.26
C LYS A 149 10.37 -45.94 16.69
N MET A 150 11.23 -46.93 16.92
CA MET A 150 11.55 -47.40 18.27
C MET A 150 12.52 -46.45 18.97
N ASP A 151 13.56 -45.98 18.27
CA ASP A 151 14.55 -45.03 18.80
C ASP A 151 13.91 -43.67 19.15
N GLU A 152 12.98 -43.18 18.32
CA GLU A 152 12.27 -41.92 18.53
C GLU A 152 11.22 -42.02 19.66
N ALA A 153 10.77 -43.23 20.02
CA ALA A 153 9.89 -43.46 21.16
C ALA A 153 10.64 -43.59 22.50
N ASP A 154 11.92 -44.01 22.47
CA ASP A 154 12.79 -44.10 23.64
C ASP A 154 13.37 -42.71 24.04
N GLU A 155 13.41 -41.73 23.13
CA GLU A 155 13.85 -40.35 23.42
C GLU A 155 12.78 -39.47 24.09
N ASP A 156 11.50 -39.87 24.07
CA ASP A 156 10.37 -39.12 24.66
C ASP A 156 10.05 -39.52 26.12
N GLU A 157 10.82 -40.44 26.74
CA GLU A 157 10.58 -40.96 28.10
C GLU A 157 11.55 -40.46 29.22
N ASP A 158 12.51 -39.57 28.93
CA ASP A 158 13.44 -38.96 29.92
C ASP A 158 13.24 -37.46 30.20
#